data_AF-A0A7S2CT49-F1
#
_entry.id   AF-A0A7S2CT49-F1
#
_cell.length_a   1.000
_cell.length_b   1.000
_cell.length_c   1.000
_cell.angle_alpha   90.00
_cell.angle_beta   90.00
_cell.angle_gamma   90.00
#
_symmetry.space_group_name_H-M   'P 1'
#
loop_
_entity.id
_entity.type
_entity.pdbx_description
1 polymer ?
#
loop_
_entity_poly.entity_id
_entity_poly.type
_entity_poly.pdbx_seq_one_letter_code
_entity_poly.pdbx_strand_id
1 'polypeptide(L)'
;QTFTVVFDTGSGHLILPSSRCLSDTCAKHRLFDRTGSESAVDIEHDGTPIKPGAGSRDQLAISFGTGEVTGEFVYDRVCLGSGSNTCADIRVVLANKMTEEPFGLFQFDGVLGLGLGALVLSPEYSLFGQMVAQNPGMQPHFSVFLARDDTGRSAISFGGHEEG
;
A
#
# COMPACT_ATOMS: atom_id res chain seq x y z
N GLN A 1 -6.46 -8.02 -7.86
CA GLN A 1 -7.22 -6.74 -7.83
C GLN A 1 -6.25 -5.62 -8.17
N THR A 2 -6.65 -4.64 -8.97
CA THR A 2 -5.74 -3.56 -9.44
C THR A 2 -6.10 -2.24 -8.75
N PHE A 3 -5.09 -1.49 -8.30
CA PHE A 3 -5.21 -0.19 -7.64
C PHE A 3 -4.25 0.82 -8.26
N THR A 4 -4.63 2.09 -8.22
CA THR A 4 -3.77 3.23 -8.53
C THR A 4 -3.32 3.81 -7.20
N VAL A 5 -2.04 4.12 -7.09
CA VAL A 5 -1.45 4.61 -5.85
C VAL A 5 -0.57 5.81 -6.11
N VAL A 6 -0.49 6.69 -5.12
CA VAL A 6 0.59 7.67 -5.05
C VAL A 6 1.80 7.04 -4.37
N PHE A 7 2.99 7.26 -4.95
CA PHE A 7 4.24 6.92 -4.30
C PHE A 7 4.62 8.03 -3.31
N ASP A 8 4.73 7.70 -2.03
CA ASP A 8 4.99 8.66 -0.96
C ASP A 8 6.27 8.32 -0.20
N THR A 9 7.25 9.21 -0.23
CA THR A 9 8.51 9.03 0.51
C THR A 9 8.42 9.45 1.98
N GLY A 10 7.33 10.09 2.38
CA GLY A 10 7.05 10.51 3.76
C GLY A 10 6.36 9.45 4.62
N SER A 11 5.92 8.34 4.05
CA SER A 11 5.28 7.23 4.76
C SER A 11 5.88 5.88 4.37
N GLY A 12 5.66 4.84 5.19
CA GLY A 12 6.26 3.52 4.98
C GLY A 12 5.28 2.39 4.59
N HIS A 13 3.98 2.57 4.81
CA HIS A 13 2.98 1.52 4.63
C HIS A 13 2.35 1.57 3.23
N LEU A 14 1.89 0.43 2.72
CA LEU A 14 0.85 0.41 1.69
C LEU A 14 -0.52 0.52 2.38
N ILE A 15 -1.31 1.52 1.99
CA ILE A 15 -2.66 1.77 2.49
C ILE A 15 -3.64 1.70 1.32
N LEU A 16 -4.61 0.80 1.41
CA LEU A 16 -5.70 0.65 0.44
C LEU A 16 -7.06 0.71 1.17
N PRO A 17 -8.11 1.25 0.55
CA PRO A 17 -9.45 1.24 1.14
C PRO A 17 -10.03 -0.19 1.11
N SER A 18 -10.63 -0.59 2.23
CA SER A 18 -11.24 -1.91 2.42
C SER A 18 -12.64 -1.96 1.80
N SER A 19 -13.07 -3.12 1.30
CA SER A 19 -14.49 -3.35 0.95
C SER A 19 -15.43 -3.26 2.15
N ARG A 20 -14.88 -3.31 3.38
CA ARG A 20 -15.61 -3.07 4.63
C ARG A 20 -15.73 -1.57 4.98
N CYS A 21 -15.08 -0.68 4.24
CA CYS A 21 -15.20 0.76 4.46
C CYS A 21 -16.50 1.29 3.86
N LEU A 22 -17.38 1.81 4.72
CA LEU A 22 -18.70 2.31 4.32
C LEU A 22 -18.77 3.83 4.19
N SER A 23 -17.64 4.54 4.30
CA SER A 23 -17.62 5.99 4.15
C SER A 23 -17.77 6.42 2.69
N ASP A 24 -18.40 7.57 2.46
CA ASP A 24 -18.52 8.19 1.13
C ASP A 24 -17.14 8.44 0.48
N THR A 25 -16.10 8.63 1.30
CA THR A 25 -14.73 8.79 0.83
C THR A 25 -14.21 7.51 0.18
N CYS A 26 -14.39 6.36 0.84
CA CYS A 26 -14.00 5.07 0.28
C CYS A 26 -14.78 4.73 -0.99
N ALA A 27 -16.07 5.09 -1.05
CA ALA A 27 -16.92 4.83 -2.22
C ALA A 27 -16.45 5.54 -3.51
N LYS A 28 -15.57 6.55 -3.41
CA LYS A 28 -14.95 7.22 -4.58
C LYS A 28 -13.77 6.43 -5.17
N HIS A 29 -13.28 5.41 -4.48
CA HIS A 29 -12.07 4.66 -4.80
C HIS A 29 -12.37 3.19 -5.06
N ARG A 30 -11.46 2.48 -5.72
CA ARG A 30 -11.52 1.02 -5.78
C ARG A 30 -11.24 0.45 -4.40
N LEU A 31 -12.04 -0.52 -3.99
CA LEU A 31 -11.95 -1.16 -2.69
C LEU A 31 -11.28 -2.53 -2.78
N PHE A 32 -10.41 -2.83 -1.83
CA PHE A 32 -9.84 -4.16 -1.64
C PHE A 32 -10.89 -5.11 -1.05
N ASP A 33 -11.29 -6.08 -1.85
CA ASP A 33 -12.12 -7.19 -1.44
C ASP A 33 -11.26 -8.39 -1.08
N ARG A 34 -11.20 -8.70 0.22
CA ARG A 34 -10.48 -9.86 0.75
C ARG A 34 -10.89 -11.17 0.07
N THR A 35 -12.15 -11.33 -0.31
CA THR A 35 -12.64 -12.58 -0.92
C THR A 35 -12.19 -12.76 -2.37
N GLY A 36 -11.79 -11.66 -3.03
CA GLY A 36 -11.26 -11.66 -4.39
C GLY A 36 -9.75 -11.92 -4.48
N SER A 37 -9.10 -12.35 -3.39
CA SER A 37 -7.67 -12.72 -3.37
C SER A 37 -7.48 -14.09 -2.73
N GLU A 38 -6.83 -15.00 -3.48
CA GLU A 38 -6.51 -16.36 -3.03
C GLU A 38 -5.36 -16.38 -2.02
N SER A 39 -4.41 -15.45 -2.13
CA SER A 39 -3.24 -15.34 -1.25
C SER A 39 -3.48 -14.49 0.00
N ALA A 40 -4.57 -13.72 0.03
CA ALA A 40 -4.84 -12.85 1.16
C ALA A 40 -5.08 -13.65 2.45
N VAL A 41 -4.64 -13.12 3.59
CA VAL A 41 -4.90 -13.64 4.93
C VAL A 41 -5.19 -12.47 5.85
N ASP A 42 -6.36 -12.48 6.51
CA ASP A 42 -6.66 -11.48 7.54
C ASP A 42 -5.73 -11.75 8.74
N ILE A 43 -4.99 -10.73 9.18
CA ILE A 43 -3.99 -10.82 10.25
C ILE A 43 -4.20 -9.70 11.29
N GLU A 44 -3.61 -9.90 12.47
CA GLU A 44 -3.34 -8.82 13.44
C GLU A 44 -2.09 -8.02 13.03
N HIS A 45 -1.78 -6.96 13.76
CA HIS A 45 -0.68 -6.04 13.41
C HIS A 45 0.70 -6.71 13.44
N ASP A 46 0.85 -7.80 14.19
CA ASP A 46 2.08 -8.58 14.32
C ASP A 46 2.21 -9.69 13.26
N GLY A 47 1.18 -9.84 12.41
CA GLY A 47 1.08 -10.86 11.37
C GLY A 47 0.46 -12.17 11.81
N THR A 48 -0.01 -12.30 13.05
CA THR A 48 -0.74 -13.50 13.47
C THR A 48 -2.08 -13.59 12.75
N PRO A 49 -2.46 -14.75 12.17
CA PRO A 49 -3.76 -14.90 11.51
C PRO A 49 -4.92 -14.68 12.48
N ILE A 50 -5.98 -14.00 12.02
CA ILE A 50 -7.19 -13.80 12.81
C ILE A 50 -7.80 -15.16 13.15
N LYS A 51 -8.02 -15.41 14.45
CA LYS A 51 -8.63 -16.66 14.91
C LYS A 51 -10.12 -16.70 14.53
N PRO A 52 -10.66 -17.86 14.14
CA PRO A 52 -12.09 -18.02 13.95
C PRO A 52 -12.86 -17.58 15.21
N GLY A 53 -13.83 -16.68 15.05
CA GLY A 53 -14.63 -16.16 16.16
C GLY A 53 -13.97 -15.08 17.01
N ALA A 54 -12.83 -14.52 16.59
CA ALA A 54 -12.27 -13.32 17.21
C ALA A 54 -13.30 -12.17 17.18
N GLY A 55 -13.54 -11.54 18.33
CA GLY A 55 -14.55 -10.49 18.49
C GLY A 55 -14.11 -9.09 18.05
N SER A 56 -12.80 -8.82 18.09
CA SER A 56 -12.19 -7.55 17.69
C SER A 56 -10.87 -7.81 16.99
N ARG A 57 -10.51 -6.94 16.04
CA ARG A 57 -9.22 -6.94 15.35
C ARG A 57 -8.39 -5.76 15.83
N ASP A 58 -7.08 -5.89 15.77
CA ASP A 58 -6.17 -4.77 15.96
C ASP A 58 -6.39 -3.74 14.86
N GLN A 59 -6.37 -2.47 15.27
CA GLN A 59 -6.52 -1.33 14.37
C GLN A 59 -5.40 -0.33 14.58
N LEU A 60 -5.03 0.34 13.49
CA LEU A 60 -4.09 1.45 13.49
C LEU A 60 -4.79 2.72 13.01
N ALA A 61 -4.54 3.82 13.70
CA ALA A 61 -4.82 5.17 13.20
C ALA A 61 -3.54 5.77 12.59
N ILE A 62 -3.60 6.18 11.32
CA ILE A 62 -2.50 6.81 10.59
C ILE A 62 -2.91 8.24 10.23
N SER A 63 -2.08 9.21 10.56
CA SER A 63 -2.23 10.59 10.09
C SER A 63 -1.50 10.78 8.75
N PHE A 64 -2.17 11.37 7.76
CA PHE A 64 -1.61 11.70 6.45
C PHE A 64 -1.94 13.16 6.12
N GLY A 65 -0.95 14.04 6.20
CA GLY A 65 -1.19 15.48 6.11
C GLY A 65 -2.19 15.94 7.18
N THR A 66 -3.34 16.46 6.76
CA THR A 66 -4.46 16.87 7.63
C THR A 66 -5.50 15.77 7.85
N GLY A 67 -5.39 14.64 7.16
CA GLY A 67 -6.35 13.55 7.21
C GLY A 67 -5.96 12.41 8.13
N GLU A 68 -6.92 11.51 8.37
CA GLU A 68 -6.76 10.33 9.20
C GLU A 68 -7.32 9.08 8.50
N VAL A 69 -6.60 7.96 8.67
CA VAL A 69 -7.03 6.62 8.27
C VAL A 69 -7.14 5.76 9.52
N THR A 70 -8.24 5.04 9.69
CA THR A 70 -8.33 3.90 10.61
C THR A 70 -8.35 2.63 9.78
N GLY A 71 -7.43 1.71 10.03
CA GLY A 71 -7.29 0.49 9.24
C GLY A 71 -7.01 -0.76 10.06
N GLU A 72 -7.32 -1.89 9.44
CA GLU A 72 -6.94 -3.24 9.87
C GLU A 72 -5.84 -3.77 8.94
N PHE A 73 -5.39 -5.01 9.14
CA PHE A 73 -4.23 -5.55 8.43
C PHE A 73 -4.57 -6.77 7.58
N VAL A 74 -3.93 -6.89 6.43
CA VAL A 74 -4.01 -8.10 5.61
C VAL A 74 -2.61 -8.46 5.17
N TYR A 75 -2.28 -9.75 5.19
CA TYR A 75 -1.13 -10.27 4.46
C TYR A 75 -1.60 -10.60 3.05
N ASP A 76 -0.89 -10.14 2.02
CA ASP A 76 -1.18 -10.54 0.63
C ASP A 76 0.06 -10.39 -0.26
N ARG A 77 0.00 -10.98 -1.46
CA ARG A 77 0.99 -10.81 -2.50
C ARG A 77 0.68 -9.55 -3.32
N VAL A 78 1.60 -8.60 -3.30
CA VAL A 78 1.46 -7.32 -4.00
C VAL A 78 2.47 -7.23 -5.15
N CYS A 79 1.99 -6.86 -6.34
CA CYS A 79 2.82 -6.71 -7.54
C CYS A 79 2.74 -5.29 -8.08
N LEU A 80 3.87 -4.76 -8.57
CA LEU A 80 3.95 -3.41 -9.15
C LEU A 80 3.86 -3.43 -10.67
N GLY A 81 2.94 -2.66 -11.24
CA GLY A 81 2.76 -2.55 -12.69
C GLY A 81 1.88 -3.65 -13.28
N SER A 82 1.27 -3.36 -14.42
CA SER A 82 0.34 -4.26 -15.10
C SER A 82 1.10 -5.46 -15.71
N GLY A 83 0.92 -6.65 -15.12
CA GLY A 83 1.50 -7.90 -15.64
C GLY A 83 2.96 -8.16 -15.25
N SER A 84 3.48 -7.53 -14.19
CA SER A 84 4.88 -7.70 -13.80
C SER A 84 5.13 -8.98 -13.00
N ASN A 85 6.38 -9.46 -13.07
CA ASN A 85 6.94 -10.48 -12.17
C ASN A 85 7.46 -9.86 -10.85
N THR A 86 7.32 -8.55 -10.68
CA THR A 86 7.89 -7.82 -9.54
C THR A 86 6.86 -7.76 -8.43
N CYS A 87 6.85 -8.80 -7.62
CA CYS A 87 5.94 -8.95 -6.50
C CYS A 87 6.71 -9.19 -5.21
N ALA A 88 6.08 -8.84 -4.10
CA ALA A 88 6.51 -9.25 -2.77
C ALA A 88 5.31 -9.60 -1.92
N ASP A 89 5.50 -10.55 -1.03
CA ASP A 89 4.51 -10.87 -0.03
C ASP A 89 4.69 -9.90 1.15
N ILE A 90 3.65 -9.10 1.44
CA ILE A 90 3.72 -8.02 2.43
C ILE A 90 2.49 -8.00 3.33
N ARG A 91 2.59 -7.21 4.41
CA ARG A 91 1.45 -6.79 5.22
C ARG A 91 0.98 -5.42 4.74
N VAL A 92 -0.33 -5.29 4.56
CA VAL A 92 -1.00 -4.11 4.02
C VAL A 92 -1.97 -3.56 5.04
N VAL A 93 -2.10 -2.24 5.11
CA VAL A 93 -3.13 -1.58 5.92
C VAL A 93 -4.37 -1.40 5.05
N LEU A 94 -5.48 -2.02 5.47
CA LEU A 94 -6.79 -1.86 4.85
C LEU A 94 -7.60 -0.82 5.62
N ALA A 95 -7.80 0.35 5.02
CA ALA A 95 -8.55 1.43 5.61
C ALA A 95 -10.04 1.06 5.71
N ASN A 96 -10.57 0.99 6.93
CA ASN A 96 -11.99 0.83 7.21
C ASN A 96 -12.70 2.18 7.39
N LYS A 97 -11.92 3.25 7.61
CA LYS A 97 -12.39 4.63 7.66
C LYS A 97 -11.30 5.56 7.13
N MET A 98 -11.70 6.56 6.34
CA MET A 98 -10.84 7.61 5.81
C MET A 98 -11.56 8.95 5.94
N THR A 99 -10.84 10.02 6.30
CA THR A 99 -11.39 11.37 6.32
C THR A 99 -11.65 11.89 4.89
N GLU A 100 -12.65 12.75 4.72
CA GLU A 100 -12.94 13.33 3.41
C GLU A 100 -11.79 14.20 2.89
N GLU A 101 -11.18 15.01 3.75
CA GLU A 101 -9.96 15.73 3.41
C GLU A 101 -8.73 14.99 3.97
N PRO A 102 -7.68 14.75 3.16
CA PRO A 102 -7.58 15.02 1.73
C PRO A 102 -8.07 13.85 0.84
N PHE A 103 -8.40 12.69 1.41
CA PHE A 103 -8.54 11.43 0.65
C PHE A 103 -9.70 11.41 -0.35
N GLY A 104 -10.79 12.13 -0.09
CA GLY A 104 -11.93 12.26 -0.98
C GLY A 104 -11.68 13.19 -2.18
N LEU A 105 -10.53 13.87 -2.23
CA LEU A 105 -10.09 14.75 -3.33
C LEU A 105 -9.11 14.06 -4.28
N PHE A 106 -8.55 12.92 -3.89
CA PHE A 106 -7.56 12.21 -4.69
C PHE A 106 -8.20 11.44 -5.85
N GLN A 107 -7.45 11.29 -6.94
CA GLN A 107 -7.83 10.44 -8.09
C GLN A 107 -7.22 9.03 -8.02
N PHE A 108 -6.25 8.82 -7.11
CA PHE A 108 -5.65 7.53 -6.84
C PHE A 108 -6.37 6.84 -5.69
N ASP A 109 -6.42 5.50 -5.71
CA ASP A 109 -7.15 4.72 -4.72
C ASP A 109 -6.44 4.65 -3.36
N GLY A 110 -5.10 4.69 -3.36
CA GLY A 110 -4.32 4.45 -2.14
C GLY A 110 -2.94 5.10 -2.12
N VAL A 111 -2.22 4.83 -1.04
CA VAL A 111 -0.89 5.39 -0.78
C VAL A 111 0.11 4.25 -0.66
N LEU A 112 1.21 4.34 -1.38
CA LEU A 112 2.32 3.39 -1.31
C LEU A 112 3.55 4.09 -0.74
N GLY A 113 3.84 3.78 0.52
CA GLY A 113 5.00 4.31 1.23
C GLY A 113 6.34 3.75 0.71
N LEU A 114 7.27 4.66 0.45
CA LEU A 114 8.67 4.41 0.07
C LEU A 114 9.65 4.97 1.11
N GLY A 115 9.14 5.40 2.26
CA GLY A 115 9.92 5.94 3.35
C GLY A 115 10.79 4.89 4.05
N LEU A 116 11.59 5.37 4.99
CA LEU A 116 12.53 4.55 5.76
C LEU A 116 11.81 3.51 6.64
N GLY A 117 12.49 2.40 6.95
CA GLY A 117 11.96 1.34 7.81
C GLY A 117 11.54 1.79 9.21
N ALA A 118 12.02 2.93 9.71
CA ALA A 118 11.56 3.51 10.97
C ALA A 118 10.12 4.04 10.92
N LEU A 119 9.51 4.16 9.73
CA LEU A 119 8.15 4.66 9.52
C LEU A 119 7.13 3.53 9.34
N VAL A 120 7.54 2.26 9.49
CA VAL A 120 6.65 1.09 9.45
C VAL A 120 6.55 0.40 10.81
N LEU A 121 5.40 -0.24 11.07
CA LEU A 121 5.19 -1.06 12.28
C LEU A 121 6.20 -2.21 12.40
N SER A 122 6.51 -2.84 11.26
CA SER A 122 7.50 -3.92 11.13
C SER A 122 7.99 -4.00 9.68
N PRO A 123 9.18 -4.57 9.41
CA PRO A 123 9.75 -4.64 8.06
C PRO A 123 8.83 -5.25 7.00
N GLU A 124 7.90 -6.13 7.40
CA GLU A 124 6.93 -6.81 6.54
C GLU A 124 5.86 -5.86 5.96
N TYR A 125 5.74 -4.62 6.48
CA TYR A 125 4.82 -3.60 5.93
C TYR A 125 5.44 -2.74 4.83
N SER A 126 6.75 -2.79 4.63
CA SER A 126 7.43 -2.03 3.57
C SER A 126 7.45 -2.84 2.28
N LEU A 127 6.67 -2.42 1.27
CA LEU A 127 6.69 -3.09 -0.03
C LEU A 127 8.11 -3.11 -0.63
N PHE A 128 8.76 -1.95 -0.68
CA PHE A 128 10.10 -1.87 -1.27
C PHE A 128 11.12 -2.67 -0.45
N GLY A 129 11.05 -2.63 0.88
CA GLY A 129 11.90 -3.45 1.75
C GLY A 129 11.72 -4.94 1.50
N GLN A 130 10.48 -5.41 1.40
CA GLN A 130 10.18 -6.82 1.11
C GLN A 130 10.57 -7.21 -0.32
N MET A 131 10.41 -6.33 -1.30
CA MET A 131 10.89 -6.56 -2.65
C MET A 131 12.40 -6.80 -2.69
N VAL A 132 13.19 -5.97 -2.00
CA VAL A 132 14.64 -6.16 -1.89
C VAL A 132 14.97 -7.46 -1.14
N ALA A 133 14.31 -7.73 -0.02
CA ALA A 133 14.58 -8.91 0.81
C ALA A 133 14.25 -10.23 0.11
N GLN A 134 13.16 -10.26 -0.68
CA GLN A 134 12.67 -11.46 -1.34
C GLN A 134 13.27 -11.67 -2.74
N ASN A 135 13.97 -10.67 -3.29
CA ASN A 135 14.59 -10.75 -4.61
C ASN A 135 16.10 -10.44 -4.52
N PRO A 136 16.98 -11.45 -4.34
CA PRO A 136 18.42 -11.24 -4.10
C PRO A 136 19.19 -10.44 -5.17
N GLY A 137 18.64 -10.33 -6.39
CA GLY A 137 19.22 -9.53 -7.47
C GLY A 137 18.82 -8.05 -7.46
N MET A 138 17.82 -7.66 -6.66
CA MET A 138 17.32 -6.29 -6.63
C MET A 138 18.20 -5.40 -5.75
N GLN A 139 18.62 -4.26 -6.30
CA GLN A 139 19.40 -3.28 -5.55
C GLN A 139 18.51 -2.42 -4.64
N PRO A 140 18.97 -2.02 -3.44
CA PRO A 140 18.18 -1.27 -2.46
C PRO A 140 18.11 0.24 -2.78
N HIS A 141 17.85 0.60 -4.03
CA HIS A 141 17.56 1.97 -4.44
C HIS A 141 16.38 2.03 -5.43
N PHE A 142 15.76 3.19 -5.53
CA PHE A 142 14.79 3.51 -6.56
C PHE A 142 15.09 4.91 -7.13
N SER A 143 14.67 5.17 -8.36
CA SER A 143 14.77 6.48 -9.00
C SER A 143 13.41 6.95 -9.45
N VAL A 144 13.16 8.25 -9.33
CA VAL A 144 11.94 8.89 -9.81
C VAL A 144 12.31 9.92 -10.86
N PHE A 145 11.68 9.81 -12.03
CA PHE A 145 11.71 10.82 -13.08
C PHE A 145 10.31 11.42 -13.21
N LEU A 146 10.23 12.75 -13.09
CA LEU A 146 8.98 13.48 -13.30
C LEU A 146 9.09 14.27 -14.60
N ALA A 147 8.20 13.99 -15.54
CA ALA A 147 8.11 14.74 -16.77
C ALA A 147 7.75 16.21 -16.47
N ARG A 148 8.30 17.13 -17.27
CA ARG A 148 8.09 18.58 -17.10
C ARG A 148 6.72 19.06 -17.57
N ASP A 149 6.08 18.29 -18.44
CA ASP A 149 4.79 18.57 -19.04
C ASP A 149 4.05 17.25 -19.31
N ASP A 150 2.78 17.37 -19.70
CA ASP A 150 1.88 16.24 -19.96
C ASP A 150 2.24 15.46 -21.23
N THR A 151 3.24 15.89 -22.00
CA THR A 151 3.71 15.18 -23.20
C THR A 151 4.80 14.16 -22.87
N GLY A 152 5.54 14.39 -21.78
CA GLY A 152 6.52 13.43 -21.26
C GLY A 152 5.89 12.37 -20.35
N ARG A 153 6.54 11.21 -20.24
CA ARG A 153 6.13 10.16 -19.29
C ARG A 153 6.97 10.23 -18.02
N SER A 154 6.33 10.44 -16.88
CA SER A 154 6.95 10.22 -15.57
C SER A 154 7.18 8.72 -15.35
N ALA A 155 8.25 8.38 -14.65
CA ALA A 155 8.65 7.01 -14.39
C ALA A 155 9.19 6.85 -12.97
N ILE A 156 9.03 5.64 -12.43
CA ILE A 156 9.71 5.19 -11.22
C ILE A 156 10.33 3.82 -11.51
N SER A 157 11.58 3.65 -11.10
CA SER A 157 12.36 2.43 -11.31
C SER A 157 12.84 1.90 -9.96
N PHE A 158 12.70 0.59 -9.74
CA PHE A 158 13.14 -0.09 -8.51
C PHE A 158 14.32 -1.02 -8.83
N GLY A 159 15.42 -0.93 -8.09
CA GLY A 159 16.61 -1.76 -8.27
C GLY A 159 17.50 -1.40 -9.45
N GLY A 160 17.27 -0.25 -10.08
CA GLY A 160 18.06 0.32 -11.17
C GLY A 160 17.54 1.71 -11.55
N HIS A 161 18.04 2.27 -12.65
CA HIS A 161 17.52 3.49 -13.28
C HIS A 161 17.15 3.22 -14.74
N GLU A 162 16.14 3.89 -15.27
CA GLU A 162 16.00 3.99 -16.73
C GLU A 162 17.03 5.00 -17.27
N GLU A 163 17.89 4.57 -18.18
CA GLU A 163 18.61 5.50 -19.06
C GLU A 163 17.60 5.95 -20.14
N GLY A 164 17.24 7.24 -20.09
CA GLY A 164 16.22 7.83 -20.97
C GLY A 164 16.58 7.86 -22.45
#